data_AF-A0AAD5IXG1-F1
#
_entry.id   AF-A0AAD5IXG1-F1
#
_cell.length_a   1.000
_cell.length_b   1.000
_cell.length_c   1.000
_cell.angle_alpha   90.00
_cell.angle_beta   90.00
_cell.angle_gamma   90.00
#
_symmetry.space_group_name_H-M   'P 1'
#
loop_
_entity.id
_entity.type
_entity.pdbx_description
1 polymer ?
#
loop_
_entity_poly.entity_id
_entity_poly.type
_entity_poly.pdbx_seq_one_letter_code
_entity_poly.pdbx_strand_id
1 'polypeptide(L)'
;MDAAEMSSNKISRNKKDDLFHVIHKVPAGDGPYVRAKHAQLVEKDPEAAIVLFWKAINAGDRVDSALKDMAVVMKQLDRAEEAIEAVKSFRGLCSKQAQESLDNVLIDLYKKCGKVEDQIDLLKRKLRMIYQGEAFNGKPTKTARSHGKKFQVSVKQETSRLLV
;
A
#
# COMPACT_ATOMS: atom_id res chain seq x y z
N MET A 1 -39.20 -21.87 -37.84
CA MET A 1 -38.89 -21.26 -36.53
C MET A 1 -37.44 -21.64 -36.25
N ASP A 2 -36.50 -20.83 -36.71
CA ASP A 2 -35.07 -21.08 -36.52
C ASP A 2 -34.51 -19.97 -35.63
N ALA A 3 -34.07 -20.36 -34.43
CA ALA A 3 -33.43 -19.48 -33.46
C ALA A 3 -32.06 -20.06 -33.14
N ALA A 4 -31.02 -19.59 -33.84
CA ALA A 4 -29.65 -19.89 -33.48
C ALA A 4 -28.72 -18.76 -33.96
N GLU A 5 -28.70 -17.63 -33.24
CA GLU A 5 -27.52 -16.76 -33.20
C GLU A 5 -27.62 -15.74 -32.05
N MET A 6 -27.10 -16.07 -30.87
CA MET A 6 -26.73 -15.07 -29.86
C MET A 6 -25.94 -15.70 -28.70
N SER A 7 -24.62 -15.91 -28.85
CA SER A 7 -23.79 -16.26 -27.68
C SER A 7 -22.31 -15.85 -27.70
N SER A 8 -21.89 -14.90 -28.54
CA SER A 8 -20.45 -14.53 -28.57
C SER A 8 -20.09 -13.15 -28.01
N ASN A 9 -21.04 -12.36 -27.48
CA ASN A 9 -20.77 -10.94 -27.16
C ASN A 9 -20.82 -10.52 -25.69
N LYS A 10 -21.03 -11.45 -24.73
CA LYS A 10 -21.03 -11.12 -23.29
C LYS A 10 -19.69 -11.35 -22.59
N ILE A 11 -18.85 -12.28 -23.05
CA ILE A 11 -17.54 -12.60 -22.43
C ILE A 11 -16.47 -11.53 -22.80
N SER A 12 -16.62 -10.87 -23.95
CA SER A 12 -15.65 -9.90 -24.48
C SER A 12 -15.74 -8.50 -23.83
N ARG A 13 -16.88 -8.13 -23.22
CA ARG A 13 -17.07 -6.82 -22.58
C ARG A 13 -16.38 -6.74 -21.22
N ASN A 14 -16.50 -7.76 -20.36
CA ASN A 14 -15.83 -7.78 -19.05
C ASN A 14 -14.30 -7.70 -19.17
N LYS A 15 -13.69 -8.37 -20.15
CA LYS A 15 -12.24 -8.29 -20.36
C LYS A 15 -11.78 -6.90 -20.79
N LYS A 16 -12.59 -6.16 -21.56
CA LYS A 16 -12.26 -4.80 -21.99
C LYS A 16 -12.34 -3.84 -20.82
N ASP A 17 -13.39 -3.91 -20.01
CA ASP A 17 -13.55 -3.04 -18.84
C ASP A 17 -12.47 -3.29 -17.78
N ASP A 18 -12.09 -4.55 -17.55
CA ASP A 18 -10.93 -4.92 -16.71
C ASP A 18 -9.62 -4.39 -17.31
N LEU A 19 -9.42 -4.49 -18.63
CA LEU A 19 -8.25 -3.93 -19.31
C LEU A 19 -8.19 -2.41 -19.15
N PHE A 20 -9.30 -1.69 -19.37
CA PHE A 20 -9.37 -0.23 -19.20
C PHE A 20 -9.11 0.17 -17.75
N HIS A 21 -9.63 -0.57 -16.76
CA HIS A 21 -9.35 -0.35 -15.35
C HIS A 21 -7.89 -0.63 -14.96
N VAL A 22 -7.23 -1.58 -15.62
CA VAL A 22 -5.82 -1.87 -15.42
C VAL A 22 -4.93 -0.80 -16.07
N ILE A 23 -5.26 -0.37 -17.30
CA ILE A 23 -4.51 0.65 -18.06
C ILE A 23 -4.47 1.99 -17.30
N HIS A 24 -5.57 2.39 -16.66
CA HIS A 24 -5.58 3.62 -15.85
C HIS A 24 -4.91 3.49 -14.47
N LYS A 25 -4.58 2.27 -14.01
CA LYS A 25 -3.87 2.02 -12.75
C LYS A 25 -2.35 1.93 -12.92
N VAL A 26 -1.86 1.70 -14.14
CA VAL A 26 -0.43 1.73 -14.43
C VAL A 26 -0.03 3.19 -14.70
N PRO A 27 0.92 3.76 -13.94
CA PRO A 27 1.39 5.12 -14.20
C PRO A 27 2.04 5.23 -15.58
N ALA A 28 1.98 6.41 -16.21
CA ALA A 28 2.72 6.66 -17.44
C ALA A 28 4.25 6.67 -17.20
N GLY A 29 5.02 6.17 -18.17
CA GLY A 29 6.48 6.12 -18.17
C GLY A 29 7.06 4.72 -18.42
N ASP A 30 8.37 4.59 -18.34
CA ASP A 30 9.10 3.31 -18.50
C ASP A 30 10.11 3.04 -17.36
N GLY A 31 9.91 3.70 -16.22
CA GLY A 31 10.74 3.51 -15.03
C GLY A 31 10.57 2.11 -14.42
N PRO A 32 11.56 1.60 -13.67
CA PRO A 32 11.47 0.31 -12.96
C PRO A 32 10.18 0.12 -12.17
N TYR A 33 9.68 1.16 -11.49
CA TYR A 33 8.41 1.11 -10.77
C TYR A 33 7.21 0.91 -11.70
N VAL A 34 7.19 1.59 -12.85
CA VAL A 34 6.10 1.46 -13.82
C VAL A 34 6.07 0.04 -14.40
N ARG A 35 7.25 -0.51 -14.73
CA ARG A 35 7.39 -1.90 -15.15
C ARG A 35 6.90 -2.87 -14.07
N ALA A 36 7.20 -2.61 -12.80
CA ALA A 36 6.69 -3.42 -11.69
C ALA A 36 5.14 -3.39 -11.61
N LYS A 37 4.51 -2.22 -11.78
CA LYS A 37 3.04 -2.10 -11.84
C LYS A 37 2.45 -2.81 -13.05
N HIS A 38 3.14 -2.77 -14.19
CA HIS A 38 2.73 -3.50 -15.39
C HIS A 38 2.77 -5.01 -15.15
N ALA A 39 3.87 -5.54 -14.62
CA ALA A 39 4.00 -6.95 -14.24
C ALA A 39 2.90 -7.36 -13.25
N GLN A 40 2.65 -6.54 -12.22
CA GLN A 40 1.63 -6.80 -11.20
C GLN A 40 0.20 -6.84 -11.76
N LEU A 41 -0.18 -5.85 -12.57
CA LEU A 41 -1.60 -5.61 -12.91
C LEU A 41 -2.00 -6.08 -14.31
N VAL A 42 -1.06 -6.05 -15.26
CA VAL A 42 -1.31 -6.41 -16.67
C VAL A 42 -0.92 -7.86 -16.91
N GLU A 43 0.35 -8.18 -16.64
CA GLU A 43 0.89 -9.53 -16.84
C GLU A 43 0.39 -10.51 -15.78
N LYS A 44 -0.08 -9.98 -14.64
CA LYS A 44 -0.53 -10.75 -13.46
C LYS A 44 0.56 -11.70 -12.95
N ASP A 45 1.81 -11.23 -13.00
CA ASP A 45 2.98 -11.91 -12.48
C ASP A 45 3.47 -11.19 -11.21
N PRO A 46 2.94 -11.58 -10.03
CA PRO A 46 3.32 -10.94 -8.77
C PRO A 46 4.76 -11.23 -8.36
N GLU A 47 5.37 -12.34 -8.78
CA GLU A 47 6.77 -12.66 -8.48
C GLU A 47 7.71 -11.77 -9.30
N ALA A 48 7.48 -11.62 -10.60
CA ALA A 48 8.22 -10.66 -11.42
C ALA A 48 8.03 -9.22 -10.93
N ALA A 49 6.81 -8.86 -10.47
CA ALA A 49 6.54 -7.56 -9.89
C ALA A 49 7.40 -7.28 -8.65
N ILE A 50 7.57 -8.26 -7.74
CA ILE A 50 8.44 -8.12 -6.56
C ILE A 50 9.87 -7.80 -6.98
N VAL A 51 10.43 -8.56 -7.94
CA VAL A 51 11.79 -8.32 -8.44
C VAL A 51 11.95 -6.91 -9.03
N LEU A 52 10.95 -6.45 -9.78
CA LEU A 52 10.96 -5.12 -10.38
C LEU A 52 10.78 -4.00 -9.34
N PHE A 53 9.97 -4.21 -8.30
CA PHE A 53 9.88 -3.26 -7.19
C PHE A 53 11.20 -3.15 -6.43
N TRP A 54 11.89 -4.26 -6.18
CA TRP A 54 13.22 -4.25 -5.58
C TRP A 54 14.21 -3.44 -6.43
N LYS A 55 14.17 -3.64 -7.75
CA LYS A 55 14.97 -2.85 -8.69
C LYS A 55 14.63 -1.36 -8.63
N ALA A 56 13.35 -1.01 -8.50
CA ALA A 56 12.91 0.38 -8.36
C ALA A 56 13.43 1.02 -7.07
N ILE A 57 13.37 0.30 -5.94
CA ILE A 57 13.90 0.76 -4.65
C ILE A 57 15.40 1.06 -4.76
N ASN A 58 16.18 0.13 -5.29
CA ASN A 58 17.64 0.31 -5.43
C ASN A 58 18.02 1.40 -6.43
N ALA A 59 17.19 1.63 -7.44
CA ALA A 59 17.38 2.71 -8.41
C ALA A 59 16.87 4.07 -7.92
N GLY A 60 16.24 4.14 -6.74
CA GLY A 60 15.62 5.37 -6.23
C GLY A 60 14.31 5.75 -6.94
N ASP A 61 13.74 4.89 -7.78
CA ASP A 61 12.52 5.16 -8.54
C ASP A 61 11.29 4.96 -7.65
N ARG A 62 10.71 6.08 -7.18
CA ARG A 62 9.49 6.13 -6.37
C ARG A 62 9.53 5.16 -5.17
N VAL A 63 10.64 5.17 -4.44
CA VAL A 63 10.94 4.26 -3.32
C VAL A 63 9.76 4.08 -2.36
N ASP A 64 9.13 5.17 -1.92
CA ASP A 64 7.97 5.15 -1.02
C ASP A 64 6.82 4.29 -1.56
N SER A 65 6.55 4.40 -2.86
CA SER A 65 5.45 3.69 -3.51
C SER A 65 5.85 2.26 -3.86
N ALA A 66 7.09 2.06 -4.33
CA ALA A 66 7.65 0.76 -4.64
C ALA A 66 7.65 -0.16 -3.41
N LEU A 67 8.14 0.32 -2.26
CA LEU A 67 8.21 -0.46 -1.03
C LEU A 67 6.82 -0.87 -0.52
N LYS A 68 5.88 0.08 -0.53
CA LYS A 68 4.50 -0.17 -0.10
C LYS A 68 3.79 -1.19 -1.00
N ASP A 69 3.87 -1.01 -2.32
CA ASP A 69 3.22 -1.91 -3.27
C ASP A 69 3.87 -3.30 -3.25
N MET A 70 5.21 -3.38 -3.11
CA MET A 70 5.93 -4.64 -2.92
C MET A 70 5.44 -5.39 -1.68
N ALA A 71 5.32 -4.71 -0.54
CA ALA A 71 4.84 -5.33 0.70
C ALA A 71 3.41 -5.88 0.57
N VAL A 72 2.53 -5.18 -0.17
CA VAL A 72 1.17 -5.65 -0.45
C VAL A 72 1.18 -6.91 -1.33
N VAL A 73 2.02 -6.95 -2.37
CA VAL A 73 2.15 -8.13 -3.25
C VAL A 73 2.72 -9.32 -2.47
N MET A 74 3.78 -9.11 -1.68
CA MET A 74 4.37 -10.16 -0.85
C MET A 74 3.35 -10.71 0.15
N LYS A 75 2.52 -9.85 0.76
CA LYS A 75 1.41 -10.29 1.62
C LYS A 75 0.41 -11.18 0.87
N GLN A 76 0.07 -10.84 -0.38
CA GLN A 76 -0.86 -11.64 -1.20
C GLN A 76 -0.31 -13.02 -1.54
N LEU A 77 1.02 -13.14 -1.65
CA LEU A 77 1.74 -14.40 -1.87
C LEU A 77 2.06 -15.16 -0.58
N ASP A 78 1.46 -14.77 0.55
CA ASP A 78 1.70 -15.34 1.89
C ASP A 78 3.15 -15.21 2.39
N ARG A 79 3.96 -14.33 1.77
CA ARG A 79 5.34 -13.99 2.15
C ARG A 79 5.38 -12.80 3.10
N ALA A 80 4.50 -12.80 4.08
CA ALA A 80 4.31 -11.66 4.99
C ALA A 80 5.53 -11.41 5.90
N GLU A 81 6.27 -12.45 6.27
CA GLU A 81 7.51 -12.29 7.07
C GLU A 81 8.62 -11.58 6.28
N GLU A 82 8.87 -12.03 5.05
CA GLU A 82 9.81 -11.36 4.14
C GLU A 82 9.38 -9.91 3.86
N ALA A 83 8.08 -9.65 3.76
CA ALA A 83 7.55 -8.29 3.59
C ALA A 83 7.88 -7.41 4.80
N ILE A 84 7.77 -7.94 6.03
CA ILE A 84 8.14 -7.23 7.27
C ILE A 84 9.63 -6.86 7.23
N GLU A 85 10.48 -7.81 6.87
CA GLU A 85 11.93 -7.60 6.79
C GLU A 85 12.30 -6.55 5.74
N ALA A 86 11.67 -6.63 4.56
CA ALA A 86 11.88 -5.64 3.51
C ALA A 86 11.46 -4.24 3.98
N VAL A 87 10.28 -4.09 4.60
CA VAL A 87 9.84 -2.79 5.11
C VAL A 87 10.77 -2.27 6.21
N LYS A 88 11.20 -3.12 7.16
CA LYS A 88 12.17 -2.73 8.19
C LYS A 88 13.50 -2.26 7.58
N SER A 89 13.97 -2.93 6.54
CA SER A 89 15.26 -2.64 5.89
C SER A 89 15.23 -1.35 5.06
N PHE A 90 14.15 -1.11 4.32
CA PHE A 90 14.09 0.01 3.38
C PHE A 90 13.35 1.24 3.90
N ARG A 91 12.61 1.17 5.02
CA ARG A 91 11.89 2.34 5.55
C ARG A 91 12.80 3.56 5.80
N GLY A 92 14.09 3.35 6.05
CA GLY A 92 15.06 4.45 6.19
C GLY A 92 15.32 5.25 4.91
N LEU A 93 15.06 4.65 3.74
CA LEU A 93 15.16 5.30 2.44
C LEU A 93 13.89 6.08 2.07
N CYS A 94 12.79 5.87 2.80
CA CYS A 94 11.51 6.48 2.52
C CYS A 94 11.34 7.86 3.17
N SER A 95 10.51 8.69 2.56
CA SER A 95 10.19 10.02 3.09
C SER A 95 9.54 9.96 4.48
N LYS A 96 9.61 11.06 5.24
CA LYS A 96 8.92 11.18 6.55
C LYS A 96 7.41 10.98 6.41
N GLN A 97 6.83 11.47 5.32
CA GLN A 97 5.40 11.34 5.02
C GLN A 97 5.00 9.89 4.76
N ALA A 98 5.87 9.08 4.16
CA ALA A 98 5.60 7.66 3.91
C ALA A 98 5.62 6.81 5.19
N GLN A 99 6.37 7.22 6.22
CA GLN A 99 6.52 6.43 7.46
C GLN A 99 5.18 6.07 8.10
N GLU A 100 4.23 7.00 8.17
CA GLU A 100 2.90 6.74 8.75
C GLU A 100 2.16 5.64 7.97
N SER A 101 2.26 5.67 6.65
CA SER A 101 1.66 4.63 5.79
C SER A 101 2.38 3.28 5.91
N LEU A 102 3.71 3.27 6.03
CA LEU A 102 4.50 2.05 6.22
C LEU A 102 4.22 1.41 7.58
N ASP A 103 4.03 2.19 8.64
CA ASP A 103 3.61 1.67 9.94
C ASP A 103 2.25 0.96 9.83
N ASN A 104 1.30 1.49 9.06
CA ASN A 104 -0.01 0.85 8.87
C ASN A 104 0.12 -0.46 8.10
N VAL A 105 1.00 -0.52 7.09
CA VAL A 105 1.34 -1.76 6.39
C VAL A 105 1.98 -2.78 7.36
N LEU A 106 2.90 -2.35 8.21
CA LEU A 106 3.54 -3.21 9.22
C LEU A 106 2.52 -3.79 10.20
N ILE A 107 1.57 -2.98 10.69
CA ILE A 107 0.50 -3.45 11.59
C ILE A 107 -0.32 -4.57 10.91
N ASP A 108 -0.68 -4.38 9.64
CA ASP A 108 -1.44 -5.36 8.87
C ASP A 108 -0.64 -6.65 8.59
N LEU A 109 0.66 -6.53 8.33
CA LEU A 109 1.56 -7.68 8.19
C LEU A 109 1.76 -8.43 9.51
N TYR A 110 1.96 -7.73 10.63
CA TYR A 110 2.07 -8.36 11.95
C TYR A 110 0.80 -9.10 12.34
N LYS A 111 -0.37 -8.51 12.06
CA LYS A 111 -1.67 -9.18 12.25
C LYS A 111 -1.76 -10.47 11.42
N LYS A 112 -1.29 -10.45 10.17
CA LYS A 112 -1.29 -11.62 9.28
C LYS A 112 -0.35 -12.73 9.76
N CYS A 113 0.79 -12.37 10.37
CA CYS A 113 1.76 -13.32 10.92
C CYS A 113 1.50 -13.75 12.38
N GLY A 114 0.48 -13.21 13.05
CA GLY A 114 0.26 -13.44 14.48
C GLY A 114 1.33 -12.81 15.40
N LYS A 115 2.11 -11.84 14.91
CA LYS A 115 3.16 -11.14 15.67
C LYS A 115 2.55 -10.05 16.57
N VAL A 116 1.77 -10.47 17.55
CA VAL A 116 0.98 -9.58 18.41
C VAL A 116 1.87 -8.64 19.24
N GLU A 117 3.01 -9.11 19.75
CA GLU A 117 3.92 -8.26 20.53
C GLU A 117 4.53 -7.12 19.69
N ASP A 118 4.99 -7.43 18.47
CA ASP A 118 5.49 -6.42 17.53
C ASP A 118 4.41 -5.37 17.18
N GLN A 119 3.16 -5.83 17.03
CA GLN A 119 2.02 -4.95 16.81
C GLN A 119 1.78 -4.03 18.02
N ILE A 120 1.77 -4.60 19.24
CA ILE A 120 1.57 -3.85 20.48
C ILE A 120 2.65 -2.78 20.65
N ASP A 121 3.91 -3.13 20.41
CA ASP A 121 5.03 -2.20 20.58
C ASP A 121 4.99 -1.07 19.55
N LEU A 122 4.62 -1.37 18.31
CA LEU A 122 4.41 -0.35 17.28
C LEU A 122 3.26 0.59 17.66
N LEU A 123 2.13 0.06 18.16
CA LEU A 123 1.00 0.86 18.63
C LEU A 123 1.38 1.75 19.82
N LYS A 124 2.09 1.21 20.82
CA LYS A 124 2.61 1.98 21.97
C LYS A 124 3.50 3.14 21.50
N ARG A 125 4.38 2.90 20.53
CA ARG A 125 5.23 3.95 19.94
C ARG A 125 4.40 5.04 19.26
N LYS A 126 3.41 4.67 18.44
CA LYS A 126 2.52 5.63 17.77
C LYS A 126 1.73 6.48 18.77
N LEU A 127 1.20 5.85 19.83
CA LEU A 127 0.53 6.55 20.91
C LEU A 127 1.46 7.54 21.60
N ARG A 128 2.70 7.15 21.89
CA ARG A 128 3.69 8.04 22.50
C ARG A 128 3.95 9.29 21.65
N MET A 129 4.12 9.13 20.33
CA MET A 129 4.30 10.26 19.41
C MET A 129 3.07 11.18 19.35
N ILE A 130 1.87 10.62 19.49
CA ILE A 130 0.63 11.39 19.58
C ILE A 130 0.57 12.21 20.87
N TYR A 131 0.84 11.58 22.02
CA TYR A 131 0.80 12.24 23.32
C TYR A 131 1.92 13.28 23.51
N GLN A 132 3.10 13.05 22.94
CA GLN A 132 4.22 14.01 22.97
C GLN A 132 4.02 15.18 22.00
N GLY A 133 2.94 15.17 21.20
CA GLY A 133 2.65 16.22 20.24
C GLY A 133 3.51 16.17 18.98
N GLU A 134 4.44 15.21 18.85
CA GLU A 134 5.27 15.01 17.66
C GLU A 134 4.42 14.71 16.42
N ALA A 135 3.35 13.93 16.57
CA ALA A 135 2.42 13.64 15.48
C ALA A 135 1.56 14.84 15.07
N PHE A 136 1.55 15.91 15.86
CA PHE A 136 0.73 17.11 15.67
C PHE A 136 1.59 18.40 15.55
N ASN A 137 2.93 18.29 15.49
CA ASN A 137 3.86 19.41 15.56
C ASN A 137 3.54 20.40 16.71
N GLY A 138 3.20 19.86 17.89
CA GLY A 138 2.84 20.65 19.08
C GLY A 138 1.45 21.32 19.04
N LYS A 139 0.64 21.07 18.00
CA LYS A 139 -0.71 21.61 17.89
C LYS A 139 -1.75 20.68 18.54
N PRO A 140 -2.87 21.20 19.02
CA PRO A 140 -3.96 20.35 19.56
C PRO A 140 -4.69 19.54 18.48
N THR A 141 -4.60 19.96 17.21
CA THR A 141 -5.26 19.30 16.07
C THR A 141 -4.37 19.25 14.83
N LYS A 142 -4.50 18.16 14.05
CA LYS A 142 -3.84 17.99 12.74
C LYS A 142 -4.89 18.07 11.64
N THR A 143 -4.54 18.68 10.50
CA THR A 143 -5.45 18.69 9.35
C THR A 143 -5.32 17.36 8.61
N ALA A 144 -6.41 16.60 8.55
CA ALA A 144 -6.51 15.39 7.73
C ALA A 144 -7.37 15.67 6.48
N ARG A 145 -7.24 14.81 5.47
CA ARG A 145 -8.04 14.85 4.25
C ARG A 145 -8.72 13.51 4.02
N SER A 146 -10.02 13.53 3.77
CA SER A 146 -10.80 12.34 3.39
C SER A 146 -11.80 12.74 2.31
N HIS A 147 -11.89 11.96 1.23
CA HIS A 147 -12.74 12.25 0.07
C HIS A 147 -12.69 13.71 -0.42
N GLY A 148 -11.49 14.30 -0.46
CA GLY A 148 -11.27 15.68 -0.91
C GLY A 148 -11.61 16.77 0.12
N LYS A 149 -12.26 16.45 1.24
CA LYS A 149 -12.59 17.40 2.31
C LYS A 149 -11.48 17.46 3.36
N LYS A 150 -11.11 18.67 3.79
CA LYS A 150 -10.17 18.91 4.90
C LYS A 150 -10.95 18.97 6.21
N PHE A 151 -10.46 18.29 7.24
CA PHE A 151 -11.03 18.34 8.59
C PHE A 151 -9.90 18.35 9.62
N GLN A 152 -10.21 18.89 10.80
CA GLN A 152 -9.28 18.82 11.93
C GLN A 152 -9.53 17.52 12.70
N VAL A 153 -8.43 16.82 13.01
CA VAL A 153 -8.42 15.63 13.85
C VAL A 153 -7.78 16.02 15.16
N SER A 154 -8.40 15.66 16.28
CA SER A 154 -7.82 15.84 17.61
C SER A 154 -6.97 14.64 18.03
N VAL A 155 -6.11 14.83 19.03
CA VAL A 155 -5.36 13.76 19.70
C VAL A 155 -6.28 12.61 20.09
N LYS A 156 -7.43 12.90 20.70
CA LYS A 156 -8.41 11.89 21.14
C LYS A 156 -8.94 11.05 19.97
N GLN A 157 -9.29 11.70 18.86
CA GLN A 157 -9.79 11.00 17.67
C GLN A 157 -8.73 10.11 17.02
N GLU A 158 -7.48 10.58 16.94
CA GLU A 158 -6.39 9.78 16.37
C GLU A 158 -6.03 8.58 17.24
N THR A 159 -6.01 8.76 18.57
CA THR A 159 -5.82 7.68 19.54
C THR A 159 -6.92 6.63 19.42
N SER A 160 -8.19 7.04 19.35
CA SER A 160 -9.31 6.10 19.16
C SER A 160 -9.18 5.33 17.85
N ARG A 161 -8.79 5.97 16.75
CA ARG A 161 -8.62 5.29 15.46
C ARG A 161 -7.54 4.21 15.48
N LEU A 162 -6.45 4.42 16.21
CA LEU A 162 -5.34 3.44 16.29
C LEU A 162 -5.69 2.19 17.10
N LEU A 163 -6.66 2.27 18.00
CA LEU A 163 -7.00 1.22 18.95
C LEU A 163 -8.24 0.38 18.53
N VAL A 164 -8.80 0.65 17.35
CA VAL A 164 -10.01 -0.01 16.80
C VAL A 164 -9.65 -1.09 15.81
#